data_AF-A0A655T7E9-F1
#
_entry.id   AF-A0A655T7E9-F1
#
_cell.length_a   1.000
_cell.length_b   1.000
_cell.length_c   1.000
_cell.angle_alpha   90.00
_cell.angle_beta   90.00
_cell.angle_gamma   90.00
#
_symmetry.space_group_name_H-M   'P 1'
#
loop_
_entity.id
_entity.type
_entity.pdbx_description
1 polymer ?
#
loop_
_entity_poly.entity_id
_entity_poly.type
_entity_poly.pdbx_seq_one_letter_code
_entity_poly.pdbx_strand_id
1 'polypeptide(L)' 'MGYFSHAQAEFCVAIRSALVVDKQVQLYAGAGIVPGSIAEHEWQELDKKLSTLLSLITDRLPLGVAS' A
#
# COMPACT_ATOMS: atom_id res chain seq x y z
N MET A 1 -3.81 -7.34 -11.11
CA MET A 1 -5.29 -7.47 -11.11
C MET A 1 -5.80 -6.99 -12.46
N GLY A 2 -6.89 -7.53 -12.99
CA GLY A 2 -7.37 -7.12 -14.31
C GLY A 2 -8.27 -8.14 -14.97
N TYR A 3 -8.59 -7.90 -16.23
CA TYR A 3 -9.41 -8.78 -17.06
C TYR A 3 -8.79 -8.94 -18.44
N PHE A 4 -9.11 -10.05 -19.09
CA PHE A 4 -8.72 -10.31 -20.47
C PHE A 4 -9.84 -11.01 -21.22
N SER A 5 -9.90 -10.73 -22.51
CA SER A 5 -10.80 -11.34 -23.48
C SER A 5 -10.17 -11.22 -24.87
N HIS A 6 -10.81 -11.79 -25.88
CA HIS A 6 -10.37 -11.62 -27.27
C HIS A 6 -10.42 -10.16 -27.75
N ALA A 7 -11.35 -9.36 -27.24
CA ALA A 7 -11.56 -7.98 -27.68
C ALA A 7 -10.67 -6.97 -26.94
N GLN A 8 -10.36 -7.23 -25.67
CA GLN A 8 -9.63 -6.31 -24.81
C GLN A 8 -9.01 -7.03 -23.62
N ALA A 9 -7.88 -6.50 -23.16
CA ALA A 9 -7.31 -6.83 -21.87
C ALA A 9 -6.80 -5.56 -21.18
N GLU A 10 -7.08 -5.44 -19.89
CA GLU A 10 -6.58 -4.36 -19.05
C GLU A 10 -6.13 -4.90 -17.71
N PHE A 11 -5.00 -4.38 -17.25
CA PHE A 11 -4.37 -4.81 -16.03
C PHE A 11 -3.86 -3.61 -15.25
N CYS A 12 -3.92 -3.73 -13.93
CA CYS A 12 -3.30 -2.80 -13.01
C CYS A 12 -2.28 -3.51 -12.13
N VAL A 13 -1.29 -2.72 -11.70
CA VAL A 13 -0.34 -3.12 -10.67
C VAL A 13 -1.07 -3.10 -9.33
N ALA A 14 -1.06 -4.22 -8.62
CA ALA A 14 -1.75 -4.38 -7.34
C ALA A 14 -0.97 -3.76 -6.16
N ILE A 15 -0.55 -2.49 -6.29
CA ILE A 15 0.06 -1.71 -5.20
C ILE A 15 -1.01 -0.98 -4.39
N ARG A 16 -0.67 -0.59 -3.15
CA ARG A 16 -1.66 -0.02 -2.21
C ARG A 16 -2.89 -0.93 -2.12
N SER A 17 -2.61 -2.21 -1.91
CA SER A 17 -3.61 -3.27 -1.87
C SER A 17 -3.62 -3.92 -0.49
N ALA A 18 -4.71 -4.63 -0.20
CA ALA A 18 -4.89 -5.40 1.02
C ALA A 18 -5.25 -6.84 0.65
N LEU A 19 -4.61 -7.82 1.30
CA LEU A 19 -5.03 -9.21 1.27
C LEU A 19 -5.82 -9.50 2.55
N VAL A 20 -7.05 -9.99 2.38
CA VAL A 20 -7.92 -10.40 3.48
C VAL A 20 -8.01 -11.91 3.48
N VAL A 21 -7.62 -12.55 4.58
CA VAL A 21 -7.75 -13.99 4.81
C VAL A 21 -8.34 -14.18 6.19
N ASP A 22 -9.47 -14.89 6.26
CA ASP A 22 -10.27 -15.06 7.47
C ASP A 22 -10.59 -13.72 8.16
N LYS A 23 -10.01 -13.48 9.34
CA LYS A 23 -10.17 -12.25 10.13
C LYS A 23 -8.89 -11.41 10.17
N GLN A 24 -7.99 -11.62 9.21
CA GLN A 24 -6.72 -10.88 9.10
C GLN A 24 -6.69 -10.06 7.82
N VAL A 25 -6.15 -8.85 7.93
CA VAL A 25 -5.92 -7.95 6.81
C VAL A 25 -4.43 -7.63 6.76
N GLN A 26 -3.79 -7.92 5.63
CA GLN A 26 -2.39 -7.58 5.36
C GLN A 26 -2.33 -6.47 4.30
N LEU A 27 -1.62 -5.39 4.59
CA LEU A 27 -1.47 -4.27 3.65
C LEU A 27 -0.10 -4.31 2.99
N TYR A 28 -0.04 -3.97 1.70
CA TYR A 28 1.20 -3.96 0.93
C TYR A 28 1.51 -2.57 0.36
N ALA A 29 2.72 -2.10 0.63
CA ALA A 29 3.36 -0.95 0.01
C ALA A 29 4.85 -1.27 -0.23
N GLY A 30 5.48 -0.51 -1.12
CA GLY A 30 6.91 -0.66 -1.42
C GLY A 30 7.57 0.69 -1.69
N ALA A 31 8.90 0.70 -1.63
CA ALA A 31 9.77 1.83 -1.95
C ALA A 31 10.73 1.42 -3.07
N GLY A 32 11.06 2.38 -3.94
CA GLY A 32 12.07 2.19 -4.97
C GLY A 32 13.41 2.67 -4.45
N ILE A 33 14.26 1.76 -3.98
CA ILE A 33 15.57 2.11 -3.44
C ILE A 33 16.55 2.40 -4.57
N VAL A 34 17.17 3.58 -4.53
CA VAL A 34 18.17 4.04 -5.50
C VAL A 34 19.41 4.59 -4.79
N PRO A 35 20.55 4.77 -5.49
CA PRO A 35 21.69 5.45 -4.88
C PRO A 35 21.29 6.84 -4.36
N GLY A 36 21.60 7.10 -3.08
CA GLY A 36 21.18 8.32 -2.38
C GLY A 36 19.85 8.23 -1.63
N SER A 37 19.13 7.10 -1.70
CA SER A 37 17.99 6.84 -0.82
C SER A 37 18.43 6.84 0.66
N ILE A 38 17.57 7.40 1.51
CA ILE A 38 17.76 7.47 2.96
C ILE A 38 16.70 6.58 3.60
N ALA A 39 17.12 5.55 4.35
CA ALA A 39 16.22 4.51 4.85
C ALA A 39 15.03 5.07 5.63
N GLU A 40 15.25 6.09 6.46
CA GLU A 40 14.22 6.76 7.25
C GLU A 40 13.18 7.46 6.37
N HIS A 41 13.61 8.09 5.27
CA HIS A 41 12.70 8.75 4.34
C HIS A 41 11.84 7.74 3.55
N GLU A 42 12.47 6.66 3.09
CA GLU A 42 11.77 5.59 2.38
C GLU A 42 10.73 4.92 3.28
N TRP A 43 11.06 4.72 4.56
CA TRP A 43 10.14 4.18 5.55
C TRP A 43 8.94 5.11 5.78
N GLN A 44 9.19 6.41 5.96
CA GLN A 44 8.12 7.41 6.07
C GLN A 44 7.24 7.47 4.81
N GLU A 45 7.80 7.24 3.63
CA GLU A 45 7.03 7.15 2.39
C GLU A 45 6.13 5.92 2.37
N LEU A 46 6.61 4.76 2.83
CA LEU A 46 5.79 3.55 3.00
C LEU A 46 4.63 3.81 3.95
N ASP A 47 4.87 4.40 5.12
CA ASP A 47 3.83 4.70 6.10
C ASP A 47 2.76 5.62 5.51
N LYS A 48 3.18 6.66 4.78
CA LYS A 48 2.26 7.56 4.06
C LYS A 48 1.42 6.79 3.02
N LYS A 49 2.02 5.89 2.24
CA LYS A 49 1.29 5.06 1.26
C LYS A 49 0.25 4.16 1.91
N LEU A 50 0.53 3.62 3.09
CA LEU A 50 -0.36 2.72 3.83
C LEU A 50 -1.46 3.46 4.61
N SER A 51 -1.19 4.70 5.04
CA SER A 51 -2.11 5.50 5.85
C SER A 51 -3.54 5.60 5.28
N THR A 52 -3.66 5.70 3.95
CA THR A 52 -4.96 5.78 3.26
C THR A 52 -5.77 4.50 3.40
N LEU A 53 -5.14 3.33 3.40
CA LEU A 53 -5.85 2.06 3.58
C LEU A 53 -6.17 1.82 5.05
N LEU A 54 -5.23 2.15 5.94
CA LEU A 54 -5.43 2.03 7.38
C LEU A 54 -6.64 2.84 7.84
N SER A 55 -6.78 4.09 7.39
CA SER A 55 -7.91 4.95 7.79
C SER A 55 -9.28 4.42 7.35
N LEU A 56 -9.34 3.56 6.33
CA LEU A 56 -10.58 2.94 5.86
C LEU A 56 -10.98 1.68 6.66
N ILE A 57 -10.02 1.05 7.32
CA ILE A 57 -10.18 -0.28 7.93
C ILE A 57 -10.13 -0.22 9.45
N THR A 58 -9.55 0.84 10.02
CA THR A 58 -9.54 1.08 11.47
C THR A 58 -10.46 2.25 11.85
N ASP A 59 -11.27 2.06 12.88
CA ASP A 59 -12.10 3.10 13.52
C ASP A 59 -11.27 4.17 14.28
N ARG A 60 -9.94 4.13 14.17
CA ARG A 60 -9.03 5.11 14.79
C ARG A 60 -8.51 6.09 13.73
N LEU A 61 -8.84 7.37 13.95
CA LEU A 61 -8.12 8.52 13.41
C LEU A 61 -6.58 8.38 13.65
N PRO A 62 -5.75 9.01 12.80
CA PRO A 62 -4.43 8.52 12.42
C PRO A 62 -3.50 8.30 13.61
N LEU A 63 -2.90 7.11 13.66
CA LEU A 63 -1.71 6.85 14.46
C LEU A 63 -0.70 7.96 14.16
N GLY A 64 -0.25 8.61 15.23
CA GLY A 64 0.63 9.77 15.18
C GLY A 64 1.73 9.58 14.14
N VAL A 65 1.86 10.59 13.28
CA VAL A 65 3.11 10.88 12.60
C VAL A 65 4.20 10.80 13.67
N ALA A 66 5.14 9.88 13.48
CA ALA A 66 6.24 9.63 14.40
C ALA A 66 6.85 10.96 14.88
N SER A 67 6.96 11.10 16.20
CA SER A 67 7.79 12.13 16.84
C SER A 67 9.27 11.91 16.53
#